data_AF-A0A7V8NSS9-F1
#
_entry.id   AF-A0A7V8NSS9-F1
#
_cell.length_a   1.000
_cell.length_b   1.000
_cell.length_c   1.000
_cell.angle_alpha   90.00
_cell.angle_beta   90.00
_cell.angle_gamma   90.00
#
_symmetry.space_group_name_H-M   'P 1'
#
loop_
_entity.id
_entity.type
_entity.pdbx_description
1 polymer ?
#
loop_
_entity_poly.entity_id
_entity_poly.type
_entity_poly.pdbx_seq_one_letter_code
_entity_poly.pdbx_strand_id
1 'polypeptide(L)' 'YPALHRLEHRGWIKADWGISELGRRARFYTITASGRKQLEIEAESWSKLSEAIARVLRMA' A
#
# COMPACT_ATOMS: atom_id res chain seq x y z
N TYR A 1 -2.26 5.52 13.24
CA TYR A 1 -1.84 4.26 12.58
C TYR A 1 -0.39 4.35 12.13
N PRO A 2 0.56 3.70 12.82
CA PRO A 2 1.99 3.84 12.53
C PRO A 2 2.38 3.51 11.08
N ALA A 3 1.72 2.53 10.45
CA ALA A 3 1.98 2.17 9.06
C ALA A 3 1.59 3.30 8.08
N LEU A 4 0.41 3.89 8.24
CA LEU A 4 -0.04 5.00 7.39
C LEU A 4 0.86 6.23 7.55
N HIS A 5 1.29 6.55 8.77
CA HIS A 5 2.25 7.65 8.98
C HIS A 5 3.59 7.41 8.28
N ARG A 6 4.10 6.17 8.25
CA ARG A 6 5.32 5.86 7.49
C ARG A 6 5.13 6.03 5.99
N LEU A 7 3.99 5.60 5.45
CA LEU A 7 3.67 5.75 4.03
C LEU A 7 3.51 7.24 3.65
N GLU A 8 2.89 8.03 4.52
CA GLU A 8 2.72 9.48 4.36
C GLU A 8 4.07 10.20 4.43
N HIS A 9 4.93 9.86 5.41
CA HIS A 9 6.26 10.43 5.55
C HIS A 9 7.19 10.09 4.36
N ARG A 10 6.99 8.93 3.72
CA ARG A 10 7.68 8.56 2.47
C ARG A 10 7.08 9.22 1.22
N GLY A 11 5.98 9.98 1.38
CA GLY A 11 5.26 10.61 0.28
C GLY A 11 4.55 9.61 -0.64
N TRP A 12 4.34 8.36 -0.22
CA TRP A 12 3.65 7.32 -1.00
C TRP A 12 2.13 7.45 -0.91
N ILE A 13 1.63 8.07 0.16
CA ILE A 13 0.22 8.44 0.30
C ILE A 13 0.12 9.90 0.74
N LYS A 14 -0.99 10.54 0.40
CA LYS A 14 -1.38 11.86 0.92
C LYS A 14 -2.64 11.71 1.78
N ALA A 15 -2.77 12.53 2.82
CA ALA A 15 -3.95 12.58 3.67
C ALA A 15 -4.68 13.91 3.48
N ASP A 16 -5.95 13.83 3.09
CA ASP A 16 -6.84 14.98 2.95
C ASP A 16 -7.99 14.85 3.97
N TRP A 17 -8.37 15.96 4.60
CA TRP A 17 -9.54 15.97 5.46
C TRP A 17 -10.80 16.12 4.62
N GLY A 18 -11.79 15.26 4.86
CA GLY A 18 -13.09 15.35 4.21
C GLY A 18 -14.23 15.07 5.19
N ILE A 19 -15.46 15.29 4.73
CA ILE A 19 -16.67 14.88 5.44
C ILE A 19 -17.04 13.50 4.92
N SER A 20 -17.13 12.51 5.81
CA SER A 20 -17.63 11.19 5.45
C SER A 20 -19.12 11.25 5.15
N GLU A 21 -19.65 10.23 4.47
CA GLU A 21 -21.09 10.12 4.16
C GLU A 21 -22.00 10.23 5.41
N LEU A 22 -21.45 9.93 6.59
CA LEU A 22 -22.11 10.03 7.90
C LEU A 22 -21.95 11.42 8.55
N GLY A 23 -21.50 12.44 7.81
CA GLY A 23 -21.35 13.82 8.27
C GLY A 23 -20.17 14.06 9.23
N ARG A 24 -19.26 13.09 9.41
CA ARG A 24 -18.13 13.19 10.35
C ARG A 24 -16.84 13.55 9.61
N ARG A 25 -15.97 14.37 10.24
CA ARG A 25 -14.62 14.60 9.70
C ARG A 25 -13.82 13.30 9.70
N ALA A 26 -13.32 12.92 8.53
CA ALA A 26 -12.45 11.77 8.34
C ALA A 26 -11.19 12.17 7.58
N ARG A 27 -10.10 11.44 7.82
CA ARG A 27 -8.89 11.51 6.97
C ARG A 27 -9.04 10.53 5.83
N PHE A 28 -9.00 11.04 4.61
CA PHE A 28 -8.97 10.25 3.38
C PHE A 28 -7.53 10.12 2.91
N TYR A 29 -7.08 8.90 2.70
CA TYR A 29 -5.74 8.62 2.19
C TYR A 29 -5.81 8.27 0.72
N THR A 30 -4.99 8.93 -0.09
CA THR A 30 -4.88 8.65 -1.52
C THR A 30 -3.46 8.28 -1.86
N ILE A 31 -3.26 7.25 -2.68
CA ILE A 31 -1.94 6.88 -3.19
C ILE A 31 -1.42 7.95 -4.16
N THR A 32 -0.18 8.35 -3.98
CA THR A 32 0.50 9.33 -4.85
C THR A 32 1.07 8.64 -6.09
N ALA A 33 1.59 9.42 -7.04
CA ALA A 33 2.29 8.85 -8.20
C ALA A 33 3.56 8.07 -7.77
N SER A 34 4.32 8.58 -6.81
CA SER A 34 5.49 7.88 -6.25
C SER A 34 5.08 6.63 -5.48
N GLY A 35 3.95 6.68 -4.76
CA GLY A 35 3.38 5.53 -4.08
C GLY A 35 2.96 4.41 -5.04
N ARG A 36 2.35 4.75 -6.19
CA ARG A 36 2.03 3.76 -7.23
C ARG A 36 3.29 3.09 -7.78
N LYS A 37 4.32 3.86 -8.10
CA LYS A 37 5.60 3.29 -8.56
C LYS A 37 6.24 2.37 -7.52
N GLN A 38 6.22 2.75 -6.24
CA GLN A 38 6.72 1.86 -5.19
C GLN A 38 5.86 0.60 -5.07
N LEU A 39 4.53 0.74 -5.12
CA LEU A 39 3.62 -0.39 -5.03
C LEU A 39 3.90 -1.44 -6.12
N GLU A 40 4.18 -1.00 -7.35
CA GLU A 40 4.57 -1.89 -8.45
C GLU A 40 5.86 -2.67 -8.13
N ILE A 41 6.89 -2.01 -7.59
CA ILE A 41 8.16 -2.65 -7.21
C ILE A 41 7.93 -3.71 -6.12
N GLU A 42 7.21 -3.35 -5.05
CA GLU A 42 6.92 -4.26 -3.94
C GLU A 42 6.05 -5.44 -4.40
N ALA A 43 5.08 -5.19 -5.28
CA ALA A 43 4.24 -6.23 -5.86
C ALA A 43 5.05 -7.22 -6.72
N GLU A 44 6.00 -6.73 -7.50
CA GLU A 44 6.89 -7.60 -8.29
C GLU A 44 7.76 -8.47 -7.38
N SER A 45 8.37 -7.87 -6.34
CA SER A 45 9.15 -8.61 -5.34
C SER A 45 8.31 -9.69 -4.64
N TRP A 46 7.08 -9.34 -4.26
CA TRP A 46 6.13 -10.29 -3.66
C TRP A 46 5.75 -11.42 -4.61
N SER A 47 5.51 -11.11 -5.89
CA SER A 47 5.21 -12.11 -6.92
C SER A 47 6.34 -13.13 -7.06
N LYS A 48 7.59 -12.68 -7.12
CA LYS A 48 8.77 -13.57 -7.22
C LYS A 48 8.89 -14.49 -6.00
N LEU A 49 8.72 -13.94 -4.80
CA LEU A 49 8.80 -14.71 -3.56
C LEU A 49 7.69 -15.75 -3.47
N SER A 50 6.44 -15.35 -3.72
CA SER A 50 5.29 -16.24 -3.68
C SER A 50 5.37 -17.33 -4.73
N GLU A 51 5.90 -17.04 -5.93
CA GLU A 51 6.13 -18.03 -6.95
C GLU A 51 7.18 -19.07 -6.52
N ALA A 52 8.29 -18.63 -5.92
CA ALA A 52 9.32 -19.54 -5.41
C ALA A 52 8.76 -20.48 -4.33
N ILE A 53 7.98 -19.95 -3.38
CA ILE A 53 7.30 -20.76 -2.36
C ILE A 53 6.33 -21.74 -3.02
N ALA A 54 5.53 -21.28 -3.99
CA ALA A 54 4.58 -22.12 -4.69
C ALA A 54 5.27 -23.26 -5.48
N ARG A 55 6.46 -23.02 -6.04
CA ARG A 55 7.26 -24.07 -6.69
C ARG A 55 7.71 -25.14 -5.70
N VAL A 56 8.21 -24.75 -4.53
CA VAL A 56 8.61 -25.70 -3.46
C VAL A 56 7.42 -26.54 -3.01
N LEU A 57 6.26 -25.91 -2.79
CA LEU A 57 5.05 -26.62 -2.36
C LEU A 57 4.51 -27.61 -3.39
N ARG A 58 4.74 -27.39 -4.70
CA ARG A 58 4.33 -28.34 -5.76
C ARG A 58 5.27 -29.53 -5.92
N MET A 59 6.48 -29.45 -5.38
CA MET A 59 7.47 -30.54 -5.45
C MET A 59 7.41 -31.46 -4.23
N ALA A 60 6.64 -31.08 -3.20
CA ALA A 60 6.32 -31.90 -2.02
C ALA A 60 5.03 -32.70 -2.26
#